data_AF-A0A059B8W7-F1
#
_entry.id   AF-A0A059B8W7-F1
#
_cell.length_a   1.000
_cell.length_b   1.000
_cell.length_c   1.000
_cell.angle_alpha   90.00
_cell.angle_beta   90.00
_cell.angle_gamma   90.00
#
_symmetry.space_group_name_H-M   'P 1'
#
loop_
_entity.id
_entity.type
_entity.pdbx_description
1 polymer ?
#
loop_
_entity_poly.entity_id
_entity_poly.type
_entity_poly.pdbx_seq_one_letter_code
_entity_poly.pdbx_strand_id
1 'polypeptide(L)'
;MEEQSVLPLFIISLVIIFLTRKLIARKPDQNLPPSPPSLPIIGHLHHLKKPVHRTLLALSRTYGPIISFSIGTRRFVVVSSRSLADECFTQNDVVLANRPRFLLGEYITYNYTVLGSAPYGDHWRNLRRIVAAEIFSSRRLDESLDIRRDEVRCLLRRLLRRAEGPAGGFARVELKSAFTELTFNVMMRITAGKRYYGEDVSDVEEARAFQEMIEEVFKYAGTAYPGDFLPVLRWVGYQGYEKRAAELGKTMDRILQGLVDEHRTKKKEVECDRKKEKSMIEHLLSLQASDPEYYTDDIIKGFAQ
;
A
#
# COMPACT_ATOMS: atom_id res chain seq x y z
N MET A 1 -3.99 26.62 49.55
CA MET A 1 -3.56 26.58 48.13
C MET A 1 -3.98 25.24 47.50
N GLU A 2 -5.22 24.79 47.73
CA GLU A 2 -5.73 23.46 47.28
C GLU A 2 -7.07 23.53 46.52
N GLU A 3 -7.84 24.62 46.65
CA GLU A 3 -9.16 24.77 46.00
C GLU A 3 -9.11 25.04 44.49
N GLN A 4 -7.98 25.50 43.93
CA GLN A 4 -7.88 25.77 42.49
C GLN A 4 -7.73 24.49 41.64
N SER A 5 -7.40 23.35 42.26
CA SER A 5 -7.15 22.06 41.59
C SER A 5 -8.42 21.23 41.35
N VAL A 6 -9.49 21.47 42.11
CA VAL A 6 -10.74 20.68 42.04
C VAL A 6 -11.70 21.15 40.96
N LEU A 7 -11.75 22.45 40.67
CA LEU A 7 -12.57 23.02 39.61
C LEU A 7 -12.30 22.43 38.21
N PRO A 8 -11.02 22.33 37.75
CA PRO A 8 -10.74 21.76 36.43
C PRO A 8 -11.09 20.27 36.35
N LEU A 9 -10.87 19.49 37.42
CA LEU A 9 -11.25 18.08 37.48
C LEU A 9 -12.78 17.89 37.41
N PHE A 10 -13.54 18.75 38.08
CA PHE A 10 -15.00 18.74 38.04
C PHE A 10 -15.52 19.08 36.64
N ILE A 11 -14.94 20.09 35.98
CA ILE A 11 -15.29 20.46 34.61
C ILE A 11 -14.98 19.31 33.64
N ILE A 12 -13.81 18.67 33.76
CA ILE A 12 -13.44 17.50 32.95
C ILE A 12 -14.43 16.36 33.16
N SER A 13 -14.83 16.07 34.40
CA SER A 13 -15.83 15.04 34.71
C SER A 13 -17.18 15.35 34.06
N LEU A 14 -17.67 16.59 34.16
CA LEU A 14 -18.92 17.01 33.52
C LEU A 14 -18.86 16.90 31.99
N VAL A 15 -17.74 17.27 31.38
CA VAL A 15 -17.51 17.13 29.93
C VAL A 15 -17.53 15.65 29.53
N ILE A 16 -16.87 14.77 30.29
CA ILE A 16 -16.88 13.31 30.04
C ILE A 16 -18.30 12.75 30.19
N ILE A 17 -19.05 13.14 31.22
CA ILE A 17 -20.44 12.69 31.44
C ILE A 17 -21.36 13.19 30.32
N PHE A 18 -21.20 14.45 29.89
CA PHE A 18 -21.98 15.01 28.80
C PHE A 18 -21.66 14.32 27.46
N LEU A 19 -20.38 14.09 27.16
CA LEU A 19 -19.95 13.40 25.95
C LEU A 19 -20.41 11.94 25.94
N THR A 20 -20.29 11.22 27.05
CA THR A 20 -20.77 9.83 27.16
C THR A 20 -22.29 9.76 27.00
N ARG A 21 -23.07 10.66 27.63
CA ARG A 21 -24.52 10.74 27.43
C ARG A 21 -24.89 11.02 25.98
N LYS A 22 -24.22 11.96 25.31
CA LYS A 22 -24.48 12.27 23.90
C LYS A 22 -24.10 11.12 22.97
N LEU A 23 -23.06 10.35 23.31
CA LEU A 23 -22.65 9.16 22.56
C LEU A 23 -23.65 8.00 22.76
N ILE A 24 -24.17 7.81 23.97
CA ILE A 24 -25.17 6.79 24.30
C ILE A 24 -26.55 7.16 23.71
N ALA A 25 -26.91 8.44 23.67
CA ALA A 25 -28.19 8.93 23.15
C ALA A 25 -28.28 8.92 21.61
N ARG A 26 -27.21 8.53 20.89
CA ARG A 26 -27.29 8.33 19.44
C ARG A 26 -28.24 7.16 19.16
N LYS A 27 -29.38 7.45 18.55
CA LYS A 27 -30.30 6.41 18.05
C LYS A 27 -29.53 5.48 17.10
N PRO A 28 -29.71 4.16 17.20
CA PRO A 28 -29.19 3.26 16.18
C PRO A 28 -29.79 3.66 14.83
N ASP A 29 -28.93 3.86 13.84
CA ASP A 29 -29.38 4.05 12.45
C ASP A 29 -30.20 2.81 12.07
N GLN A 30 -31.49 3.00 11.80
CA GLN A 30 -32.45 1.90 11.64
C GLN A 30 -32.18 1.03 10.39
N ASN A 31 -31.30 1.48 9.49
CA ASN A 31 -31.00 0.84 8.22
C ASN A 31 -29.58 0.26 8.14
N LEU A 32 -28.89 0.06 9.27
CA LEU A 32 -27.56 -0.56 9.27
C LEU A 32 -27.61 -2.08 9.36
N PRO A 33 -26.62 -2.78 8.77
CA PRO A 33 -26.41 -4.19 9.05
C PRO A 33 -26.24 -4.45 10.55
N PRO A 34 -26.51 -5.69 11.03
CA PRO A 34 -26.28 -6.11 12.39
C PRO A 34 -24.89 -5.71 12.92
N SER A 35 -24.82 -5.28 14.17
CA SER A 35 -23.59 -4.82 14.80
C SER A 35 -23.39 -5.52 16.15
N PRO A 36 -22.15 -5.96 16.47
CA PRO A 36 -21.81 -6.33 17.84
C PRO A 36 -21.93 -5.12 18.78
N PRO A 37 -21.93 -5.35 20.12
CA PRO A 37 -21.85 -4.26 21.08
C PRO A 37 -20.58 -3.42 20.90
N SER A 38 -20.75 -2.10 20.94
CA SER A 38 -19.67 -1.12 20.75
C SER A 38 -19.38 -0.35 22.03
N LEU A 39 -18.13 0.07 22.23
CA LEU A 39 -17.74 0.95 23.33
C LEU A 39 -17.71 2.42 22.87
N PRO A 40 -17.97 3.40 23.76
CA PRO A 40 -17.79 4.81 23.44
C PRO A 40 -16.37 5.10 22.94
N ILE A 41 -16.24 6.07 22.03
CA ILE A 41 -14.98 6.57 21.45
C ILE A 41 -14.26 5.56 20.55
N ILE A 42 -13.90 4.37 21.07
CA ILE A 42 -13.10 3.38 20.32
C ILE A 42 -13.95 2.47 19.41
N GLY A 43 -15.27 2.43 19.63
CA GLY A 43 -16.18 1.56 18.89
C GLY A 43 -15.91 0.08 19.15
N HIS A 44 -15.62 -0.65 18.08
CA HIS A 44 -15.43 -2.10 18.05
C HIS A 44 -13.96 -2.52 18.02
N LEU A 45 -13.02 -1.57 18.17
CA LEU A 45 -11.58 -1.87 18.13
C LEU A 45 -11.19 -2.98 19.14
N HIS A 46 -11.85 -3.02 20.28
CA HIS A 46 -11.65 -4.03 21.33
C HIS A 46 -11.99 -5.47 20.90
N HIS A 47 -12.83 -5.65 19.88
CA HIS A 47 -13.11 -6.97 19.30
C HIS A 47 -11.98 -7.45 18.39
N LEU A 48 -11.22 -6.55 17.75
CA LEU A 48 -10.29 -6.85 16.66
C LEU A 48 -8.97 -7.47 17.16
N LYS A 49 -8.98 -8.77 17.40
CA LYS A 49 -7.77 -9.56 17.71
C LYS A 49 -7.04 -9.97 16.42
N LYS A 50 -5.70 -10.09 16.51
CA LYS A 50 -4.89 -10.62 15.40
C LYS A 50 -5.00 -12.16 15.36
N PRO A 51 -5.08 -12.76 14.15
CA PRO A 51 -5.19 -12.11 12.86
C PRO A 51 -6.61 -11.58 12.60
N VAL A 52 -6.71 -10.33 12.13
CA VAL A 52 -7.98 -9.58 12.06
C VAL A 52 -9.05 -10.31 11.24
N HIS A 53 -8.69 -10.88 10.09
CA HIS A 53 -9.63 -11.59 9.22
C HIS A 53 -10.31 -12.79 9.90
N ARG A 54 -9.64 -13.49 10.83
CA ARG A 54 -10.24 -14.61 11.58
C ARG A 54 -11.25 -14.12 12.62
N THR A 55 -10.93 -13.00 13.27
CA THR A 55 -11.86 -12.34 14.18
C THR A 55 -13.11 -11.88 13.43
N LEU A 56 -12.96 -11.25 12.26
CA LEU A 56 -14.09 -10.82 11.44
C LEU A 56 -14.95 -12.01 10.98
N LEU A 57 -14.33 -13.14 10.64
CA LEU A 57 -15.05 -14.37 10.32
C LEU A 57 -15.81 -14.95 11.52
N ALA A 58 -15.23 -14.91 12.71
CA ALA A 58 -15.93 -15.36 13.92
C ALA A 58 -17.15 -14.48 14.22
N LEU A 59 -17.02 -13.16 14.05
CA LEU A 59 -18.13 -12.23 14.21
C LEU A 59 -19.22 -12.46 13.15
N SER A 60 -18.87 -12.68 11.89
CA SER A 60 -19.87 -12.92 10.85
C SER A 60 -20.64 -14.23 11.04
N ARG A 61 -20.04 -15.24 11.66
CA ARG A 61 -20.76 -16.47 12.06
C ARG A 61 -21.82 -16.21 13.14
N THR A 62 -21.63 -15.21 13.99
CA THR A 62 -22.56 -14.88 15.09
C THR A 62 -23.62 -13.87 14.66
N TYR A 63 -23.23 -12.82 13.93
CA TYR A 63 -24.10 -11.69 13.61
C TYR A 63 -24.64 -11.71 12.17
N GLY A 64 -24.15 -12.62 11.33
CA GLY A 64 -24.58 -12.80 9.95
C GLY A 64 -23.54 -12.42 8.90
N PRO A 65 -23.84 -12.66 7.61
CA PRO A 65 -22.90 -12.52 6.50
C PRO A 65 -22.55 -11.06 6.15
N ILE A 66 -23.30 -10.10 6.67
CA ILE A 66 -23.03 -8.67 6.55
C ILE A 66 -23.15 -8.03 7.93
N ILE A 67 -22.06 -7.40 8.37
CA ILE A 67 -21.99 -6.79 9.71
C ILE A 67 -21.46 -5.38 9.62
N SER A 68 -21.98 -4.50 10.45
CA SER A 68 -21.46 -3.14 10.60
C SER A 68 -20.58 -3.05 11.84
N PHE A 69 -19.52 -2.25 11.74
CA PHE A 69 -18.65 -1.94 12.85
C PHE A 69 -18.15 -0.50 12.75
N SER A 70 -17.57 -0.02 13.85
CA SER A 70 -16.96 1.29 13.97
C SER A 70 -15.59 1.12 14.59
N ILE A 71 -14.58 1.79 14.06
CA ILE A 71 -13.26 1.91 14.67
C ILE A 71 -13.03 3.40 14.86
N GLY A 72 -13.00 3.83 16.12
CA GLY A 72 -12.94 5.25 16.43
C GLY A 72 -14.14 5.99 15.84
N THR A 73 -13.85 6.98 14.99
CA THR A 73 -14.82 7.80 14.27
C THR A 73 -15.24 7.24 12.91
N ARG A 74 -14.58 6.19 12.40
CA ARG A 74 -14.87 5.61 11.09
C ARG A 74 -15.81 4.41 11.21
N ARG A 75 -16.77 4.32 10.30
CA ARG A 75 -17.69 3.18 10.16
C ARG A 75 -17.22 2.28 9.02
N PHE A 76 -17.42 0.99 9.20
CA PHE A 76 -17.05 -0.05 8.25
C PHE A 76 -18.15 -1.10 8.16
N VAL A 77 -18.18 -1.80 7.03
CA VAL A 77 -19.05 -2.94 6.78
C VAL A 77 -18.18 -4.11 6.37
N VAL A 78 -18.34 -5.27 7.01
CA VAL A 78 -17.72 -6.52 6.55
C VAL A 78 -18.76 -7.31 5.77
N VAL A 79 -18.36 -7.74 4.58
CA VAL A 79 -19.10 -8.72 3.78
C VAL A 79 -18.37 -10.06 3.86
N SER A 80 -19.06 -11.11 4.30
CA SER A 80 -18.54 -12.46 4.51
C SER A 80 -19.33 -13.53 3.74
N SER A 81 -20.07 -13.15 2.70
CA SER A 81 -20.76 -14.07 1.79
C SER A 81 -20.29 -13.87 0.35
N ARG A 82 -20.19 -14.97 -0.40
CA ARG A 82 -19.90 -14.93 -1.84
C ARG A 82 -20.97 -14.15 -2.62
N SER A 83 -22.25 -14.40 -2.34
CA SER A 83 -23.34 -13.74 -3.07
C SER A 83 -23.35 -12.22 -2.86
N LEU A 84 -23.12 -11.78 -1.63
CA LEU A 84 -23.04 -10.35 -1.30
C LEU A 84 -21.77 -9.72 -1.87
N ALA A 85 -20.64 -10.43 -1.85
CA ALA A 85 -19.42 -9.94 -2.47
C ALA A 85 -19.59 -9.77 -3.99
N ASP A 86 -20.26 -10.72 -4.65
CA ASP A 86 -20.60 -10.63 -6.07
C ASP A 86 -21.45 -9.39 -6.35
N GLU A 87 -22.49 -9.13 -5.56
CA GLU A 87 -23.30 -7.92 -5.66
C GLU A 87 -22.48 -6.63 -5.46
N CYS A 88 -21.53 -6.62 -4.52
CA CYS A 88 -20.62 -5.49 -4.31
C CYS A 88 -19.70 -5.22 -5.50
N PHE A 89 -19.21 -6.26 -6.17
CA PHE A 89 -18.24 -6.15 -7.27
C PHE A 89 -18.87 -6.18 -8.67
N THR A 90 -20.20 -6.25 -8.77
CA THR A 90 -20.94 -6.22 -10.05
C THR A 90 -22.01 -5.13 -10.05
N GLN A 91 -23.06 -5.27 -9.23
CA GLN A 91 -24.22 -4.37 -9.24
C GLN A 91 -23.90 -3.00 -8.61
N ASN A 92 -23.03 -2.98 -7.60
CA ASN A 92 -22.67 -1.79 -6.83
C ASN A 92 -21.19 -1.40 -7.00
N ASP A 93 -20.54 -1.91 -8.04
CA ASP A 93 -19.09 -1.82 -8.23
C ASP A 93 -18.59 -0.37 -8.24
N VAL A 94 -19.26 0.53 -8.95
CA VAL A 94 -18.91 1.95 -9.06
C VAL A 94 -19.07 2.69 -7.73
N VAL A 95 -20.18 2.45 -7.00
CA VAL A 95 -20.46 3.13 -5.73
C VAL A 95 -19.46 2.71 -4.65
N LEU A 96 -19.02 1.45 -4.69
CA LEU A 96 -18.07 0.86 -3.75
C LEU A 96 -16.61 0.94 -4.23
N ALA A 97 -16.34 1.51 -5.41
CA ALA A 97 -15.01 1.55 -5.99
C ALA A 97 -14.04 2.54 -5.30
N ASN A 98 -14.53 3.43 -4.46
CA ASN A 98 -13.69 4.43 -3.77
C ASN A 98 -12.76 3.79 -2.72
N ARG A 99 -11.65 4.48 -2.41
CA ARG A 99 -10.67 4.05 -1.40
C ARG A 99 -10.74 4.93 -0.16
N PRO A 100 -10.62 4.35 1.04
CA PRO A 100 -10.49 5.15 2.25
C PRO A 100 -9.18 5.94 2.21
N ARG A 101 -9.26 7.24 2.50
CA ARG A 101 -8.07 8.10 2.63
C ARG A 101 -7.43 7.89 4.00
N PHE A 102 -6.29 7.23 4.02
CA PHE A 102 -5.43 7.08 5.19
C PHE A 102 -4.24 8.02 5.09
N LEU A 103 -3.79 8.57 6.21
CA LEU A 103 -2.73 9.59 6.27
C LEU A 103 -1.49 9.20 5.46
N LEU A 104 -1.08 7.92 5.51
CA LEU A 104 0.09 7.43 4.78
C LEU A 104 0.00 7.73 3.27
N GLY A 105 -1.20 7.55 2.68
CA GLY A 105 -1.42 7.77 1.26
C GLY A 105 -1.24 9.24 0.82
N GLU A 106 -1.43 10.19 1.73
CA GLU A 106 -1.18 11.61 1.45
C GLU A 106 0.28 11.85 1.02
N TYR A 107 1.22 11.18 1.68
CA TYR A 107 2.65 11.38 1.50
C TYR A 107 3.28 10.41 0.51
N ILE A 108 2.89 9.13 0.53
CA ILE A 108 3.57 8.11 -0.30
C ILE A 108 2.86 7.85 -1.63
N THR A 109 1.61 8.32 -1.81
CA THR A 109 0.84 8.07 -3.04
C THR A 109 0.46 9.35 -3.77
N TYR A 110 1.33 10.36 -3.71
CA TYR A 110 1.17 11.64 -4.42
C TYR A 110 -0.22 12.25 -4.19
N ASN A 111 -0.62 12.40 -2.92
CA ASN A 111 -1.96 12.87 -2.54
C ASN A 111 -3.10 12.03 -3.14
N TYR A 112 -3.01 10.70 -3.01
CA TYR A 112 -4.01 9.75 -3.47
C TYR A 112 -4.24 9.78 -5.00
N THR A 113 -3.19 9.96 -5.78
CA THR A 113 -3.31 10.00 -7.24
C THR A 113 -2.80 8.73 -7.91
N VAL A 114 -2.13 7.82 -7.21
CA VAL A 114 -1.69 6.53 -7.79
C VAL A 114 -2.84 5.51 -7.86
N LEU A 115 -2.72 4.53 -8.75
CA LEU A 115 -3.78 3.57 -9.07
C LEU A 115 -4.39 2.87 -7.84
N GLY A 116 -3.55 2.52 -6.85
CA GLY A 116 -3.97 1.79 -5.66
C GLY A 116 -4.82 2.60 -4.67
N SER A 117 -4.67 3.93 -4.65
CA SER A 117 -5.29 4.83 -3.66
C SER A 117 -6.24 5.87 -4.26
N ALA A 118 -6.20 6.10 -5.57
CA ALA A 118 -7.04 7.08 -6.22
C ALA A 118 -8.55 6.76 -6.10
N PRO A 119 -9.38 7.77 -5.82
CA PRO A 119 -10.83 7.60 -5.82
C PRO A 119 -11.31 7.27 -7.23
N TYR A 120 -12.43 6.55 -7.32
CA TYR A 120 -13.02 6.21 -8.60
C TYR A 120 -13.49 7.48 -9.30
N GLY A 121 -13.14 7.61 -10.58
CA GLY A 121 -13.39 8.79 -11.40
C GLY A 121 -12.56 8.71 -12.67
N ASP A 122 -12.55 9.79 -13.45
CA ASP A 122 -11.90 9.80 -14.76
C ASP A 122 -10.39 9.58 -14.66
N HIS A 123 -9.73 10.19 -13.68
CA HIS A 123 -8.31 9.95 -13.38
C HIS A 123 -8.02 8.46 -13.11
N TRP A 124 -8.76 7.81 -12.22
CA TRP A 124 -8.55 6.40 -11.92
C TRP A 124 -8.83 5.48 -13.11
N ARG A 125 -9.91 5.74 -13.87
CA ARG A 125 -10.22 4.98 -15.10
C ARG A 125 -9.11 5.13 -16.12
N ASN A 126 -8.54 6.32 -16.21
CA ASN A 126 -7.42 6.63 -17.08
C ASN A 126 -6.17 5.82 -16.71
N LEU A 127 -5.77 5.85 -15.44
CA LEU A 127 -4.66 5.02 -14.95
C LEU A 127 -4.90 3.53 -15.21
N ARG A 128 -6.14 3.05 -14.99
CA ARG A 128 -6.51 1.66 -15.22
C ARG A 128 -6.38 1.27 -16.69
N ARG A 129 -6.72 2.17 -17.61
CA ARG A 129 -6.55 1.99 -19.06
C ARG A 129 -5.08 1.87 -19.43
N ILE A 130 -4.23 2.79 -18.96
CA ILE A 130 -2.77 2.76 -19.21
C ILE A 130 -2.19 1.45 -18.70
N VAL A 131 -2.51 1.06 -17.48
CA VAL A 131 -2.00 -0.18 -16.87
C VAL A 131 -2.40 -1.42 -17.66
N ALA A 132 -3.64 -1.49 -18.14
CA ALA A 132 -4.11 -2.62 -18.95
C ALA A 132 -3.46 -2.67 -20.35
N ALA A 133 -3.29 -1.52 -21.00
CA ALA A 133 -2.77 -1.46 -22.36
C ALA A 133 -1.23 -1.50 -22.43
N GLU A 134 -0.56 -0.71 -21.59
CA GLU A 134 0.85 -0.39 -21.75
C GLU A 134 1.77 -1.15 -20.77
N ILE A 135 1.22 -1.68 -19.67
CA ILE A 135 2.01 -2.35 -18.62
C ILE A 135 1.71 -3.86 -18.58
N PHE A 136 0.44 -4.26 -18.51
CA PHE A 136 0.02 -5.66 -18.34
C PHE A 136 -0.67 -6.27 -19.57
N SER A 137 -0.51 -5.70 -20.76
CA SER A 137 -1.00 -6.35 -21.98
C SER A 137 -0.23 -7.64 -22.26
N SER A 138 -0.85 -8.56 -23.01
CA SER A 138 -0.22 -9.85 -23.36
C SER A 138 1.15 -9.67 -24.00
N ARG A 139 1.29 -8.67 -24.89
CA ARG A 139 2.58 -8.32 -25.51
C ARG A 139 3.65 -7.96 -24.46
N ARG A 140 3.30 -7.13 -23.47
CA ARG A 140 4.23 -6.71 -22.41
C ARG A 140 4.61 -7.85 -21.47
N LEU A 141 3.65 -8.74 -21.20
CA LEU A 141 3.91 -9.96 -20.44
C LEU A 141 4.85 -10.92 -21.19
N ASP A 142 4.73 -11.01 -22.51
CA ASP A 142 5.62 -11.82 -23.36
C ASP A 142 7.03 -11.22 -23.44
N GLU A 143 7.15 -9.90 -23.59
CA GLU A 143 8.43 -9.18 -23.61
C GLU A 143 9.22 -9.35 -22.29
N SER A 144 8.52 -9.49 -21.16
CA SER A 144 9.13 -9.71 -19.84
C SER A 144 9.34 -11.19 -19.48
N LEU A 145 9.03 -12.13 -20.38
CA LEU A 145 9.15 -13.57 -20.12
C LEU A 145 10.59 -13.98 -19.78
N ASP A 146 11.56 -13.45 -20.52
CA ASP A 146 12.97 -13.79 -20.32
C ASP A 146 13.51 -13.26 -18.99
N ILE A 147 13.02 -12.11 -18.53
CA ILE A 147 13.35 -11.56 -17.20
C ILE A 147 12.91 -12.54 -16.12
N ARG A 148 11.65 -12.99 -16.16
CA ARG A 148 11.10 -13.95 -15.18
C ARG A 148 11.87 -15.27 -15.18
N ARG A 149 12.17 -15.81 -16.38
CA ARG A 149 12.94 -17.05 -16.52
C ARG A 149 14.35 -16.90 -15.97
N ASP A 150 15.00 -15.78 -16.26
CA ASP A 150 16.35 -15.50 -15.80
C ASP A 150 16.41 -15.39 -14.27
N GLU A 151 15.49 -14.66 -13.63
CA GLU A 151 15.47 -14.56 -12.16
C GLU A 151 15.22 -15.92 -11.48
N VAL A 152 14.33 -16.75 -12.03
CA VAL A 152 14.12 -18.12 -11.52
C VAL A 152 15.40 -18.95 -11.67
N ARG A 153 16.11 -18.86 -12.80
CA ARG A 153 17.40 -19.55 -12.98
C ARG A 153 18.45 -19.05 -11.99
N CYS A 154 18.51 -17.75 -11.75
CA CYS A 154 19.43 -17.17 -10.76
C CYS A 154 19.16 -17.70 -9.35
N LEU A 155 17.88 -17.79 -8.94
CA LEU A 155 17.50 -18.42 -7.69
C LEU A 155 17.95 -19.89 -7.63
N LEU A 156 17.63 -20.69 -8.66
CA LEU A 156 18.00 -22.11 -8.71
C LEU A 156 19.51 -22.33 -8.63
N ARG A 157 20.30 -21.55 -9.38
CA ARG A 157 21.77 -21.61 -9.32
C ARG A 157 22.29 -21.29 -7.92
N ARG A 158 21.72 -20.29 -7.25
CA ARG A 158 22.12 -19.92 -5.88
C ARG A 158 21.79 -21.04 -4.87
N LEU A 159 20.62 -21.67 -5.02
CA LEU A 159 20.23 -22.81 -4.19
C LEU A 159 21.16 -24.01 -4.42
N LEU A 160 21.51 -24.30 -5.68
CA LEU A 160 22.45 -25.37 -6.03
C LEU A 160 23.83 -25.12 -5.41
N ARG A 161 24.39 -23.91 -5.57
CA ARG A 161 25.68 -23.52 -4.96
C ARG A 161 25.69 -23.70 -3.44
N ARG A 162 24.57 -23.40 -2.76
CA ARG A 162 24.44 -23.61 -1.31
C ARG A 162 24.36 -25.09 -0.94
N ALA A 163 23.74 -25.92 -1.77
CA ALA A 163 23.68 -27.37 -1.57
C ALA A 163 25.05 -28.04 -1.80
N GLU A 164 25.85 -27.53 -2.75
CA GLU A 164 27.20 -28.01 -3.08
C GLU A 164 28.29 -27.57 -2.07
N GLY A 165 27.91 -26.94 -0.95
CA GLY A 165 28.85 -26.46 0.06
C GLY A 165 29.73 -27.55 0.69
N PRO A 166 30.84 -27.17 1.36
CA PRO A 166 31.95 -28.05 1.75
C PRO A 166 31.58 -29.21 2.68
N ALA A 167 30.39 -29.18 3.28
CA ALA A 167 29.92 -30.22 4.20
C ALA A 167 29.26 -31.43 3.51
N GLY A 168 28.93 -31.35 2.22
CA GLY A 168 28.24 -32.41 1.48
C GLY A 168 26.89 -32.81 2.10
N GLY A 169 25.76 -32.29 1.59
CA GLY A 169 24.44 -32.69 2.09
C GLY A 169 23.32 -31.71 1.82
N PHE A 170 22.19 -31.88 2.51
CA PHE A 170 21.04 -30.98 2.39
C PHE A 170 21.34 -29.62 3.05
N ALA A 171 21.21 -28.54 2.28
CA ALA A 171 21.32 -27.18 2.80
C ALA A 171 19.95 -26.67 3.30
N ARG A 172 19.93 -26.11 4.52
CA ARG A 172 18.76 -25.40 5.02
C ARG A 172 18.65 -24.04 4.33
N VAL A 173 17.46 -23.72 3.80
CA VAL A 173 17.19 -22.49 3.08
C VAL A 173 16.01 -21.76 3.71
N GLU A 174 16.13 -20.45 3.85
CA GLU A 174 15.03 -19.58 4.26
C GLU A 174 14.27 -19.11 3.00
N LEU A 175 13.05 -19.63 2.82
CA LEU A 175 12.27 -19.44 1.59
C LEU A 175 11.64 -18.04 1.49
N LYS A 176 11.32 -17.39 2.62
CA LYS A 176 10.69 -16.07 2.60
C LYS A 176 11.62 -15.05 1.96
N SER A 177 12.88 -15.00 2.38
CA SER A 177 13.90 -14.13 1.81
C SER A 177 14.13 -14.48 0.35
N ALA A 178 14.30 -15.76 0.01
CA ALA A 178 14.50 -16.21 -1.37
C ALA A 178 13.38 -15.76 -2.33
N PHE A 179 12.11 -15.89 -1.92
CA PHE A 179 10.98 -15.45 -2.72
C PHE A 179 10.79 -13.92 -2.70
N THR A 180 11.14 -13.26 -1.60
CA THR A 180 11.13 -11.79 -1.52
C THR A 180 12.10 -11.21 -2.53
N GLU A 181 13.36 -11.67 -2.53
CA GLU A 181 14.38 -11.25 -3.49
C GLU A 181 13.97 -11.54 -4.94
N LEU A 182 13.48 -12.76 -5.21
CA LEU A 182 12.99 -13.14 -6.54
C LEU A 182 11.89 -12.18 -7.02
N THR A 183 10.89 -11.92 -6.17
CA THR A 183 9.73 -11.09 -6.54
C THR A 183 10.17 -9.65 -6.82
N PHE A 184 10.99 -9.06 -5.94
CA PHE A 184 11.46 -7.68 -6.15
C PHE A 184 12.38 -7.55 -7.35
N ASN A 185 13.30 -8.48 -7.58
CA ASN A 185 14.15 -8.42 -8.77
C ASN A 185 13.34 -8.59 -10.06
N VAL A 186 12.33 -9.46 -10.09
CA VAL A 186 11.41 -9.55 -11.24
C VAL A 186 10.70 -8.22 -11.46
N MET A 187 10.10 -7.64 -10.41
CA MET A 187 9.37 -6.37 -10.51
C MET A 187 10.30 -5.24 -10.98
N MET A 188 11.45 -5.05 -10.34
CA MET A 188 12.35 -3.92 -10.64
C MET A 188 13.09 -4.08 -11.97
N ARG A 189 13.32 -5.30 -12.45
CA ARG A 189 13.83 -5.50 -13.81
C ARG A 189 12.79 -5.19 -14.88
N ILE A 190 11.52 -5.50 -14.63
CA ILE A 190 10.43 -5.12 -15.54
C ILE A 190 10.23 -3.60 -15.50
N THR A 191 10.20 -3.01 -14.31
CA THR A 191 9.93 -1.58 -14.10
C THR A 191 11.07 -0.69 -14.56
N ALA A 192 12.28 -0.93 -14.06
CA ALA A 192 13.44 -0.05 -14.19
C ALA A 192 14.65 -0.73 -14.85
N GLY A 193 14.54 -1.99 -15.27
CA GLY A 193 15.67 -2.72 -15.88
C GLY A 193 16.78 -3.12 -14.90
N LYS A 194 16.59 -2.96 -13.58
CA LYS A 194 17.62 -3.15 -12.54
C LYS A 194 17.28 -4.23 -11.53
N ARG A 195 18.32 -4.72 -10.84
CA ARG A 195 18.22 -5.58 -9.65
C ARG A 195 18.62 -4.78 -8.42
N TYR A 196 17.94 -5.06 -7.31
CA TYR A 196 18.28 -4.51 -6.00
C TYR A 196 18.60 -5.57 -4.95
N TYR A 197 18.57 -6.85 -5.33
CA TYR A 197 18.91 -7.95 -4.44
C TYR A 197 19.90 -8.92 -5.12
N GLY A 198 20.81 -9.48 -4.32
CA GLY A 198 21.77 -10.48 -4.76
C GLY A 198 23.16 -9.94 -5.10
N GLU A 199 24.01 -10.82 -5.63
CA GLU A 199 25.42 -10.57 -5.95
C GLU A 199 25.59 -9.69 -7.20
N ASP A 200 24.62 -9.70 -8.12
CA ASP A 200 24.66 -9.00 -9.41
C ASP A 200 24.04 -7.58 -9.34
N VAL A 201 24.08 -6.94 -8.17
CA VAL A 201 23.60 -5.56 -7.98
C VAL A 201 24.63 -4.58 -8.54
N SER A 202 24.19 -3.68 -9.42
CA SER A 202 25.06 -2.71 -10.09
C SER A 202 25.50 -1.55 -9.17
N ASP A 203 24.60 -1.11 -8.29
CA ASP A 203 24.84 -0.03 -7.33
C ASP A 203 24.38 -0.48 -5.94
N VAL A 204 25.36 -0.76 -5.07
CA VAL A 204 25.11 -1.31 -3.74
C VAL A 204 24.49 -0.26 -2.81
N GLU A 205 24.83 1.02 -2.97
CA GLU A 205 24.30 2.11 -2.14
C GLU A 205 22.85 2.40 -2.51
N GLU A 206 22.55 2.49 -3.81
CA GLU A 206 21.18 2.64 -4.33
C GLU A 206 20.31 1.47 -3.88
N ALA A 207 20.81 0.23 -4.00
CA ALA A 207 20.08 -0.96 -3.60
C ALA A 207 19.77 -1.01 -2.11
N ARG A 208 20.74 -0.64 -1.28
CA ARG A 208 20.51 -0.56 0.16
C ARG A 208 19.43 0.48 0.49
N ALA A 209 19.50 1.67 -0.10
CA ALA A 209 18.50 2.72 0.11
C ALA A 209 17.10 2.27 -0.35
N PHE A 210 17.01 1.56 -1.48
CA PHE A 210 15.75 0.97 -1.96
C PHE A 210 15.19 -0.07 -0.99
N GLN A 211 16.03 -1.00 -0.50
CA GLN A 211 15.62 -2.04 0.45
C GLN A 211 15.12 -1.46 1.78
N GLU A 212 15.85 -0.48 2.34
CA GLU A 212 15.47 0.24 3.56
C GLU A 212 14.13 0.97 3.38
N MET A 213 13.94 1.64 2.24
CA MET A 213 12.69 2.31 1.89
C MET A 213 11.52 1.32 1.80
N ILE A 214 11.69 0.18 1.11
CA ILE A 214 10.66 -0.85 0.98
C ILE A 214 10.28 -1.43 2.35
N GLU A 215 11.26 -1.76 3.19
CA GLU A 215 10.98 -2.26 4.54
C GLU A 215 10.15 -1.26 5.35
N GLU A 216 10.50 0.02 5.26
CA GLU A 216 9.76 1.08 5.94
C GLU A 216 8.34 1.22 5.38
N VAL A 217 8.15 1.26 4.05
CA VAL A 217 6.81 1.30 3.43
C VAL A 217 5.94 0.14 3.92
N PHE A 218 6.44 -1.10 3.93
CA PHE A 218 5.66 -2.25 4.41
C PHE A 218 5.33 -2.18 5.90
N LYS A 219 6.23 -1.63 6.73
CA LYS A 219 5.99 -1.42 8.15
C LYS A 219 4.85 -0.41 8.39
N TYR A 220 4.84 0.69 7.65
CA TYR A 220 3.82 1.73 7.79
C TYR A 220 2.50 1.33 7.15
N ALA A 221 2.52 0.69 5.97
CA ALA A 221 1.31 0.22 5.30
C ALA A 221 0.68 -0.98 6.03
N GLY A 222 1.48 -1.83 6.66
CA GLY A 222 1.03 -2.99 7.43
C GLY A 222 0.50 -2.67 8.83
N THR A 223 0.66 -1.43 9.31
CA THR A 223 0.18 -0.99 10.63
C THR A 223 -0.94 0.03 10.48
N ALA A 224 -2.08 -0.24 11.12
CA ALA A 224 -3.17 0.71 11.19
C ALA A 224 -2.76 1.88 12.09
N TYR A 225 -2.60 3.08 11.51
CA TYR A 225 -2.28 4.29 12.28
C TYR A 225 -3.49 4.72 13.13
N PRO A 226 -3.39 4.76 14.46
CA PRO A 226 -4.53 5.11 15.31
C PRO A 226 -5.15 6.49 15.02
N GLY A 227 -4.35 7.44 14.53
CA GLY A 227 -4.83 8.78 14.18
C GLY A 227 -5.77 8.82 12.97
N ASP A 228 -5.79 7.78 12.12
CA ASP A 228 -6.79 7.66 11.05
C ASP A 228 -8.20 7.40 11.59
N PHE A 229 -8.31 6.85 12.80
CA PHE A 229 -9.57 6.48 13.45
C PHE A 229 -9.94 7.45 14.57
N LEU A 230 -8.95 8.00 15.27
CA LEU A 230 -9.11 8.92 16.41
C LEU A 230 -8.43 10.26 16.09
N PRO A 231 -9.17 11.27 15.57
CA PRO A 231 -8.58 12.53 15.12
C PRO A 231 -7.73 13.28 16.16
N VAL A 232 -8.06 13.14 17.44
CA VAL A 232 -7.29 13.72 18.55
C VAL A 232 -5.83 13.25 18.57
N LEU A 233 -5.56 12.00 18.16
CA LEU A 233 -4.21 11.45 18.12
C LEU A 233 -3.37 12.07 16.99
N ARG A 234 -4.01 12.52 15.91
CA ARG A 234 -3.34 13.29 14.86
C ARG A 234 -2.95 14.67 15.38
N TRP A 235 -3.85 15.37 16.07
CA TRP A 235 -3.58 16.72 16.61
C TRP A 235 -2.41 16.77 17.59
N VAL A 236 -2.24 15.74 18.42
CA VAL A 236 -1.12 15.66 19.38
C VAL A 236 0.16 15.07 18.75
N GLY A 237 0.17 14.78 17.45
CA GLY A 237 1.33 14.21 16.76
C GLY A 237 1.71 12.82 17.28
N TYR A 238 0.72 11.96 17.59
CA TYR A 238 0.94 10.66 18.22
C TYR A 238 2.02 9.84 17.50
N GLN A 239 3.07 9.48 18.25
CA GLN A 239 4.25 8.72 17.80
C GLN A 239 5.04 9.34 16.64
N GLY A 240 4.80 10.60 16.28
CA GLY A 240 5.49 11.27 15.17
C GLY A 240 5.23 10.62 13.80
N TYR A 241 4.14 9.85 13.65
CA TYR A 241 3.84 9.08 12.45
C TYR A 241 3.76 9.96 11.19
N GLU A 242 3.08 11.10 11.27
CA GLU A 242 2.90 12.03 10.15
C GLU A 242 4.24 12.57 9.62
N LYS A 243 5.13 12.98 10.53
CA LYS A 243 6.47 13.45 10.19
C LYS A 243 7.28 12.37 9.47
N ARG A 244 7.26 11.14 9.99
CA ARG A 244 7.98 10.01 9.40
C ARG A 244 7.37 9.58 8.06
N ALA A 245 6.05 9.59 7.92
CA ALA A 245 5.38 9.33 6.65
C ALA A 245 5.78 10.37 5.58
N ALA A 246 5.92 11.65 5.96
CA ALA A 246 6.41 12.69 5.07
C ALA A 246 7.88 12.49 4.67
N GLU A 247 8.75 12.11 5.61
CA GLU A 247 10.15 11.78 5.33
C GLU A 247 10.29 10.56 4.41
N LEU A 248 9.47 9.53 4.64
CA LEU A 248 9.40 8.35 3.78
C LEU A 248 8.91 8.71 2.38
N GLY A 249 7.87 9.53 2.26
CA GLY A 249 7.37 10.03 0.97
C GLY A 249 8.45 10.77 0.17
N LYS A 250 9.24 11.64 0.83
CA LYS A 250 10.39 12.31 0.19
C LYS A 250 11.47 11.33 -0.26
N THR A 251 11.77 10.33 0.56
CA THR A 251 12.78 9.32 0.22
C THR A 251 12.33 8.49 -0.97
N MET A 252 11.08 8.06 -0.98
CA MET A 252 10.48 7.30 -2.07
C MET A 252 10.45 8.12 -3.37
N ASP A 253 10.01 9.38 -3.31
CA ASP A 253 9.99 10.27 -4.46
C ASP A 253 11.39 10.49 -5.04
N ARG A 254 12.40 10.71 -4.19
CA ARG A 254 13.80 10.85 -4.64
C ARG A 254 14.30 9.61 -5.39
N ILE A 255 14.01 8.40 -4.88
CA ILE A 255 14.42 7.15 -5.51
C ILE A 255 13.70 6.97 -6.86
N LEU A 256 12.38 7.15 -6.89
CA LEU A 256 11.58 6.99 -8.10
C LEU A 256 11.94 8.04 -9.17
N GLN A 257 12.16 9.29 -8.77
CA GLN A 257 12.62 10.34 -9.67
C GLN A 257 14.01 10.03 -10.23
N GLY A 258 14.94 9.53 -9.39
CA GLY A 258 16.26 9.09 -9.83
C GLY A 258 16.18 8.02 -10.93
N LEU A 259 15.25 7.05 -10.79
CA LEU A 259 15.00 6.03 -11.81
C LEU A 259 14.50 6.63 -13.13
N VAL A 260 13.57 7.59 -13.07
CA VAL A 260 13.04 8.30 -14.24
C VAL A 260 14.14 9.09 -14.94
N ASP A 261 14.93 9.85 -14.18
CA ASP A 261 15.98 10.71 -14.70
C ASP A 261 17.12 9.91 -15.35
N GLU A 262 17.50 8.77 -14.77
CA GLU A 262 18.48 7.86 -15.36
C GLU A 262 18.03 7.31 -16.72
N HIS A 263 16.74 7.00 -16.89
CA HIS A 263 16.22 6.54 -18.17
C HIS A 263 16.18 7.67 -19.21
N ARG A 264 15.96 8.91 -18.77
CA ARG A 264 16.04 10.09 -19.64
C ARG A 264 17.46 10.37 -20.11
N THR A 265 18.47 10.22 -19.27
CA THR A 265 19.87 10.45 -19.65
C THR A 265 20.36 9.37 -20.62
N LYS A 266 20.08 8.10 -20.34
CA LYS A 266 20.41 6.97 -21.24
C LYS A 266 19.82 7.13 -22.64
N LYS A 267 18.60 7.65 -22.76
CA LYS A 267 17.96 7.89 -24.06
C LYS A 267 18.69 8.94 -24.90
N LYS A 268 19.29 9.96 -24.29
CA LYS A 268 20.05 11.00 -24.99
C LYS A 268 21.39 10.51 -25.52
N GLU A 269 21.97 9.48 -24.90
CA GLU A 269 23.28 8.93 -25.28
C GLU A 269 23.19 7.87 -26.40
N VAL A 270 22.02 7.27 -26.62
CA VAL A 270 21.82 6.10 -27.53
C VAL A 270 20.83 6.41 -28.65
N GLU A 271 20.97 7.54 -29.35
CA GLU A 271 20.13 7.87 -30.52
C GLU A 271 20.36 6.94 -31.74
N CYS A 272 21.42 6.11 -31.75
CA CYS A 272 21.81 5.31 -32.91
C CYS A 272 21.29 3.85 -32.95
N ASP A 273 20.64 3.33 -31.91
CA ASP A 273 20.26 1.92 -31.87
C ASP A 273 18.82 1.77 -31.39
N ARG A 274 17.85 1.69 -32.32
CA ARG A 274 16.42 1.39 -32.05
C ARG A 274 16.27 -0.06 -31.53
N LYS A 275 16.82 -0.36 -30.35
CA LYS A 275 16.48 -1.58 -29.61
C LYS A 275 15.14 -1.36 -28.92
N LYS A 276 14.33 -2.41 -28.88
CA LYS A 276 13.03 -2.46 -28.19
C LYS A 276 13.15 -1.82 -26.81
N GLU A 277 12.25 -0.91 -26.48
CA GLU A 277 12.07 -0.36 -25.12
C GLU A 277 12.03 -1.53 -24.13
N LYS A 278 12.99 -1.58 -23.20
CA LYS A 278 13.19 -2.78 -22.37
C LYS A 278 12.46 -2.71 -21.04
N SER A 279 12.32 -1.51 -20.48
CA SER A 279 11.70 -1.31 -19.17
C SER A 279 10.38 -0.54 -19.28
N MET A 280 9.53 -0.71 -18.27
CA MET A 280 8.27 0.02 -18.18
C MET A 280 8.50 1.54 -18.13
N ILE A 281 9.49 2.01 -17.37
CA ILE A 281 9.83 3.44 -17.29
C ILE A 281 10.27 3.98 -18.66
N GLU A 282 11.11 3.24 -19.39
CA GLU A 282 11.54 3.63 -20.73
C GLU A 282 10.35 3.76 -21.70
N HIS A 283 9.44 2.80 -21.64
CA HIS A 283 8.22 2.82 -22.45
C HIS A 283 7.30 4.00 -22.09
N LEU A 284 7.03 4.23 -20.80
CA LEU A 284 6.16 5.34 -20.40
C LEU A 284 6.78 6.70 -20.73
N LEU A 285 8.12 6.82 -20.67
CA LEU A 285 8.84 8.01 -21.11
C LEU A 285 8.77 8.22 -22.63
N SER A 286 8.63 7.17 -23.45
CA SER A 286 8.42 7.33 -24.88
C SER A 286 7.00 7.85 -25.18
N LEU A 287 6.00 7.40 -24.41
CA LEU A 287 4.65 7.93 -24.48
C LEU A 287 4.56 9.39 -23.99
N GLN A 288 5.29 9.73 -22.93
CA GLN A 288 5.43 11.12 -22.45
C GLN A 288 5.95 12.08 -23.51
N ALA A 289 6.83 11.64 -24.41
CA ALA A 289 7.31 12.48 -25.50
C ALA A 289 6.21 12.84 -26.51
N SER A 290 5.15 12.03 -26.59
CA SER A 290 4.00 12.26 -27.48
C SER A 290 2.88 13.01 -26.76
N ASP A 291 2.66 12.73 -25.48
CA ASP A 291 1.61 13.35 -24.65
C ASP A 291 2.13 13.66 -23.23
N PRO A 292 2.86 14.79 -23.06
CA PRO A 292 3.52 15.11 -21.80
C PRO A 292 2.56 15.54 -20.69
N GLU A 293 1.38 16.05 -21.03
CA GLU A 293 0.34 16.42 -20.06
C GLU A 293 -0.32 15.17 -19.47
N TYR A 294 -0.41 14.10 -20.26
CA TYR A 294 -1.05 12.86 -19.86
C TYR A 294 -0.11 11.88 -19.14
N TYR A 295 1.17 11.82 -19.53
CA TYR A 295 2.19 10.97 -18.88
C TYR A 295 3.16 11.81 -18.04
N THR A 296 2.66 12.50 -17.02
CA THR A 296 3.52 13.28 -16.12
C THR A 296 4.48 12.39 -15.32
N ASP A 297 5.54 12.98 -14.78
CA ASP A 297 6.51 12.25 -13.94
C ASP A 297 5.83 11.60 -12.74
N ASP A 298 4.85 12.26 -12.12
CA ASP A 298 4.09 11.69 -11.01
C ASP A 298 3.26 10.48 -11.42
N ILE A 299 2.75 10.43 -12.66
CA ILE A 299 2.06 9.26 -13.20
C ILE A 299 3.05 8.11 -13.43
N ILE A 300 4.20 8.39 -14.03
CA ILE A 300 5.23 7.38 -14.28
C ILE A 300 5.77 6.81 -12.96
N LYS A 301 6.11 7.68 -12.01
CA LYS A 301 6.54 7.28 -10.65
C LYS A 301 5.43 6.52 -9.94
N GLY A 302 4.18 6.95 -10.07
CA GLY A 302 3.02 6.27 -9.50
C GLY A 302 2.77 4.86 -10.03
N PHE A 303 3.24 4.54 -11.25
CA PHE A 303 3.24 3.16 -11.78
C PHE A 303 4.47 2.36 -11.39
N ALA A 304 5.59 3.03 -11.09
CA ALA A 304 6.83 2.40 -10.64
C ALA A 304 6.85 2.08 -9.13
N GLN A 305 5.95 2.69 -8.36
CA GLN A 305 5.67 2.41 -6.94
C GLN A 305 5.05 1.03 -6.72
#